data_AF-A0A1F2VQ94-F1
#
_entry.id   AF-A0A1F2VQ94-F1
#
_cell.length_a   1.000
_cell.length_b   1.000
_cell.length_c   1.000
_cell.angle_alpha   90.00
_cell.angle_beta   90.00
_cell.angle_gamma   90.00
#
_symmetry.space_group_name_H-M   'P 1'
#
loop_
_entity.id
_entity.type
_entity.pdbx_description
1 polymer ?
#
loop_
_entity_poly.entity_id
_entity_poly.type
_entity_poly.pdbx_seq_one_letter_code
_entity_poly.pdbx_strand_id
1 'polypeptide(L)'
;MEIWWATGVAVTAEGPGWSNVESGTLVGGMRVTGAFKEIRGKVVKPGVYTLRYGQQPQNGDHLGISPFREFLLLSPAAVDRDPEIPGFDGAVALAKQTIGTSHPASLSLDPPEDAPGAVLSAYKNDSGHAGVVFEVKQTGKGAATIRFGLILVGLIVH
;
A
#
# COMPACT_ATOMS: atom_id res chain seq x y z
N MET A 1 -11.29 -0.45 -11.49
CA MET A 1 -9.92 -0.90 -11.14
C MET A 1 -10.00 -2.36 -10.75
N GLU A 2 -8.90 -3.10 -10.89
CA GLU A 2 -8.77 -4.49 -10.43
C GLU A 2 -7.58 -4.54 -9.46
N ILE A 3 -7.67 -5.34 -8.40
CA ILE A 3 -6.60 -5.51 -7.40
C ILE A 3 -6.38 -7.01 -7.21
N TRP A 4 -5.13 -7.42 -7.21
CA TRP A 4 -4.70 -8.79 -6.99
C TRP A 4 -3.69 -8.83 -5.86
N TRP A 5 -3.78 -9.84 -5.02
CA TRP A 5 -2.86 -10.04 -3.90
C TRP A 5 -1.94 -11.22 -4.20
N ALA A 6 -0.72 -11.17 -3.69
CA ALA A 6 0.16 -12.33 -3.66
C ALA A 6 -0.53 -13.47 -2.90
N THR A 7 -0.25 -14.72 -3.30
CA THR A 7 -0.82 -15.90 -2.61
C THR A 7 -0.37 -16.01 -1.16
N GLY A 8 0.74 -15.35 -0.82
CA GLY A 8 1.25 -15.20 0.53
C GLY A 8 2.20 -14.00 0.63
N VAL A 9 2.14 -13.30 1.76
CA VAL A 9 3.03 -12.19 2.09
C VAL A 9 4.03 -12.66 3.14
N ALA A 10 5.32 -12.63 2.81
CA ALA A 10 6.39 -13.02 3.74
C ALA A 10 6.45 -12.05 4.93
N VAL A 11 6.62 -12.60 6.13
CA VAL A 11 6.76 -11.83 7.37
C VAL A 11 8.02 -12.22 8.13
N THR A 12 8.58 -11.25 8.85
CA THR A 12 9.83 -11.40 9.61
C THR A 12 9.60 -11.69 11.10
N ALA A 13 8.37 -11.51 11.60
CA ALA A 13 7.99 -11.74 12.99
C ALA A 13 6.58 -12.35 13.11
N GLU A 14 6.27 -12.87 14.30
CA GLU A 14 4.95 -13.44 14.61
C GLU A 14 3.87 -12.37 14.77
N GLY A 15 2.63 -12.73 14.47
CA GLY A 15 1.45 -11.87 14.63
C GLY A 15 0.94 -11.22 13.35
N PRO A 16 -0.36 -10.86 13.31
CA PRO A 16 -0.96 -10.21 12.16
C PRO A 16 -0.57 -8.73 12.13
N GLY A 17 0.02 -8.27 11.02
CA GLY A 17 0.31 -6.85 10.86
C GLY A 17 1.29 -6.55 9.73
N TRP A 18 1.11 -5.38 9.13
CA TRP A 18 2.01 -4.82 8.13
C TRP A 18 3.40 -4.50 8.70
N SER A 19 3.49 -4.17 9.99
CA SER A 19 4.75 -3.94 10.70
C SER A 19 5.71 -5.13 10.66
N ASN A 20 5.21 -6.34 10.40
CA ASN A 20 6.01 -7.57 10.28
C ASN A 20 6.45 -7.85 8.83
N VAL A 21 6.09 -7.01 7.86
CA VAL A 21 6.46 -7.16 6.45
C VAL A 21 7.71 -6.32 6.18
N GLU A 22 8.68 -6.89 5.47
CA GLU A 22 9.88 -6.13 5.07
C GLU A 22 9.54 -5.09 4.00
N SER A 23 9.99 -3.84 4.17
CA SER A 23 9.76 -2.78 3.16
C SER A 23 10.38 -3.18 1.82
N GLY A 24 9.61 -3.01 0.75
CA GLY A 24 9.95 -3.46 -0.60
C GLY A 24 9.36 -4.83 -0.96
N THR A 25 8.78 -5.58 -0.01
CA THR A 25 8.10 -6.85 -0.32
C THR A 25 6.99 -6.62 -1.36
N LEU A 26 6.99 -7.43 -2.43
CA LEU A 26 5.90 -7.47 -3.41
C LEU A 26 4.69 -8.16 -2.79
N VAL A 27 3.57 -7.44 -2.65
CA VAL A 27 2.37 -7.96 -1.97
C VAL A 27 1.16 -8.09 -2.88
N GLY A 28 1.24 -7.57 -4.10
CA GLY A 28 0.16 -7.67 -5.07
C GLY A 28 0.38 -6.85 -6.32
N GLY A 29 -0.70 -6.63 -7.05
CA GLY A 29 -0.75 -5.76 -8.23
C GLY A 29 -2.11 -5.07 -8.34
N MET A 30 -2.16 -4.03 -9.15
CA MET A 30 -3.36 -3.26 -9.42
C MET A 30 -3.43 -2.88 -10.90
N ARG A 31 -4.63 -2.98 -11.49
CA ARG A 31 -4.94 -2.41 -12.80
C ARG A 31 -5.84 -1.20 -12.67
N VAL A 32 -5.34 -0.06 -13.14
CA VAL A 32 -6.09 1.19 -13.26
C VAL A 32 -6.67 1.27 -14.66
N THR A 33 -7.99 1.39 -14.76
CA THR A 33 -8.73 1.42 -16.04
C THR A 33 -9.35 2.77 -16.35
N GLY A 34 -9.34 3.72 -15.41
CA GLY A 34 -9.99 5.02 -15.53
C GLY A 34 -9.36 6.06 -14.61
N ALA A 35 -10.10 7.13 -14.31
CA ALA A 35 -9.61 8.19 -13.43
C ALA A 35 -9.31 7.64 -12.03
N PHE A 36 -8.05 7.76 -11.62
CA PHE A 36 -7.59 7.38 -10.28
C PHE A 36 -6.58 8.42 -9.78
N LYS A 37 -6.69 8.78 -8.51
CA LYS A 37 -5.74 9.65 -7.83
C LYS A 37 -5.16 8.88 -6.65
N GLU A 38 -3.86 8.95 -6.50
CA GLU A 38 -3.19 8.43 -5.30
C GLU A 38 -3.44 9.34 -4.09
N ILE A 39 -2.98 8.94 -2.90
CA ILE A 39 -3.35 9.56 -1.63
C ILE A 39 -2.91 11.04 -1.48
N ARG A 40 -2.00 11.53 -2.33
CA ARG A 40 -1.57 12.94 -2.43
C ARG A 40 -2.25 13.69 -3.58
N GLY A 41 -3.30 13.11 -4.17
CA GLY A 41 -4.14 13.73 -5.18
C GLY A 41 -3.56 13.77 -6.60
N LYS A 42 -2.41 13.14 -6.86
CA LYS A 42 -1.80 13.05 -8.19
C LYS A 42 -2.50 11.97 -9.01
N VAL A 43 -2.67 12.26 -10.30
CA VAL A 43 -3.33 11.33 -11.23
C VAL A 43 -2.39 10.17 -11.55
N VAL A 44 -2.87 8.95 -11.35
CA VAL A 44 -2.23 7.73 -11.83
C VAL A 44 -2.83 7.39 -13.19
N LYS A 45 -1.98 7.18 -14.20
CA LYS A 45 -2.44 6.84 -15.55
C LYS A 45 -3.07 5.43 -15.58
N PRO A 46 -3.96 5.14 -16.54
CA PRO A 46 -4.38 3.76 -16.78
C PRO A 46 -3.18 2.85 -17.09
N GLY A 47 -3.16 1.67 -16.51
CA GLY A 47 -2.01 0.75 -16.59
C GLY A 47 -2.06 -0.36 -15.56
N VAL A 48 -1.03 -1.20 -15.58
CA VAL A 48 -0.80 -2.28 -14.60
C VAL A 48 0.38 -1.89 -13.72
N TYR A 49 0.18 -2.05 -12.41
CA TYR A 49 1.11 -1.65 -11.37
C TYR A 49 1.37 -2.81 -10.42
N THR A 50 2.59 -2.91 -9.93
CA THR A 50 2.92 -3.74 -8.76
C THR A 50 2.64 -2.94 -7.49
N LEU A 51 2.32 -3.66 -6.42
CA LEU A 51 2.13 -3.11 -5.07
C LEU A 51 3.25 -3.64 -4.18
N ARG A 52 4.12 -2.75 -3.72
CA ARG A 52 5.17 -3.08 -2.74
C ARG A 52 4.87 -2.44 -1.40
N TYR A 53 5.07 -3.17 -0.31
CA TYR A 53 4.94 -2.60 1.02
C TYR A 53 5.99 -1.51 1.26
N GLY A 54 5.61 -0.40 1.88
CA GLY A 54 6.52 0.64 2.31
C GLY A 54 6.10 1.21 3.66
N GLN A 55 7.05 1.29 4.60
CA GLN A 55 6.83 1.94 5.88
C GLN A 55 7.55 3.29 5.92
N GLN A 56 6.82 4.38 6.16
CA GLN A 56 7.43 5.70 6.27
C GLN A 56 8.46 5.74 7.41
N PRO A 57 9.64 6.35 7.23
CA PRO A 57 10.63 6.52 8.29
C PRO A 57 10.08 7.32 9.49
N GLN A 58 10.54 7.01 10.70
CA GLN A 58 10.28 7.84 11.88
C GLN A 58 11.37 8.91 12.01
N ASN A 59 11.24 9.99 11.24
CA ASN A 59 12.11 11.16 11.37
C ASN A 59 11.27 12.44 11.33
N GLY A 60 11.91 13.59 11.61
CA GLY A 60 11.22 14.88 11.71
C GLY A 60 10.43 15.28 10.46
N ASP A 61 10.86 14.84 9.27
CA ASP A 61 10.22 15.19 8.00
C ASP A 61 8.94 14.39 7.70
N HIS A 62 8.68 13.30 8.46
CA HIS A 62 7.57 12.39 8.21
C HIS A 62 6.59 12.32 9.40
N LEU A 63 6.95 12.87 10.55
CA LEU A 63 6.13 12.80 11.75
C LEU A 63 4.87 13.67 11.61
N GLY A 64 3.69 13.07 11.79
CA GLY A 64 2.39 13.76 11.75
C GLY A 64 1.88 14.11 10.35
N ILE A 65 2.62 13.72 9.30
CA ILE A 65 2.22 13.92 7.90
C ILE A 65 1.01 13.05 7.57
N SER A 66 1.08 11.75 7.88
CA SER A 66 -0.01 10.80 7.62
C SER A 66 -0.52 10.15 8.91
N PRO A 67 -1.81 9.75 8.97
CA PRO A 67 -2.37 9.08 10.15
C PRO A 67 -1.63 7.79 10.52
N PHE A 68 -1.28 7.00 9.49
CA PHE A 68 -0.57 5.73 9.61
C PHE A 68 0.68 5.74 8.73
N ARG A 69 1.66 4.94 9.11
CA ARG A 69 2.97 4.92 8.45
C ARG A 69 3.12 3.82 7.41
N GLU A 70 2.17 2.91 7.35
CA GLU A 70 2.14 1.80 6.40
C GLU A 70 1.45 2.20 5.09
N PHE A 71 2.13 1.95 3.97
CA PHE A 71 1.63 2.25 2.62
C PHE A 71 1.87 1.09 1.68
N LEU A 72 1.11 1.07 0.58
CA LEU A 72 1.48 0.34 -0.62
C LEU A 72 2.03 1.32 -1.65
N LEU A 73 3.26 1.09 -2.08
CA LEU A 73 3.95 1.83 -3.13
C LEU A 73 3.56 1.28 -4.49
N LEU A 74 3.15 2.17 -5.40
CA LEU A 74 2.66 1.82 -6.72
C LEU A 74 3.76 2.02 -7.74
N SER A 75 4.26 0.92 -8.30
CA SER A 75 5.31 0.95 -9.33
C SER A 75 4.76 0.46 -10.67
N PRO A 76 5.13 1.06 -11.81
CA PRO A 76 4.66 0.55 -13.10
C PRO A 76 5.21 -0.86 -13.32
N ALA A 77 4.34 -1.83 -13.60
CA ALA A 77 4.76 -3.22 -13.78
C ALA A 77 5.74 -3.42 -14.96
N ALA A 78 5.79 -2.45 -15.89
CA ALA A 78 6.74 -2.44 -16.99
C ALA A 78 8.20 -2.21 -16.54
N VAL A 79 8.43 -1.64 -15.36
CA VAL A 79 9.78 -1.37 -14.82
C VAL A 79 10.07 -2.15 -13.55
N ASP A 80 9.05 -2.56 -12.81
CA ASP A 80 9.18 -3.41 -11.63
C ASP A 80 8.98 -4.89 -12.01
N ARG A 81 10.05 -5.52 -12.51
CA ARG A 81 10.04 -6.91 -13.04
C ARG A 81 10.77 -7.93 -12.18
N ASP A 82 11.50 -7.48 -11.18
CA ASP A 82 12.32 -8.33 -10.32
C ASP A 82 11.53 -8.65 -9.04
N PRO A 83 11.25 -9.93 -8.72
CA PRO A 83 10.51 -10.27 -7.51
C PRO A 83 11.31 -10.06 -6.22
N GLU A 84 12.63 -9.85 -6.29
CA GLU A 84 13.46 -9.62 -5.11
C GLU A 84 13.01 -8.38 -4.31
N ILE A 85 13.39 -8.33 -3.03
CA ILE A 85 13.06 -7.24 -2.11
C ILE A 85 14.10 -6.13 -2.29
N PRO A 86 13.78 -4.98 -2.91
CA PRO A 86 14.75 -3.92 -3.18
C PRO A 86 14.99 -3.01 -1.96
N GLY A 87 14.45 -3.37 -0.79
CA GLY A 87 14.36 -2.51 0.38
C GLY A 87 13.43 -1.31 0.17
N PHE A 88 13.35 -0.45 1.19
CA PHE A 88 12.52 0.76 1.17
C PHE A 88 12.91 1.73 0.04
N ASP A 89 14.18 2.10 -0.05
CA ASP A 89 14.65 3.11 -1.01
C ASP A 89 14.47 2.66 -2.47
N GLY A 90 14.72 1.38 -2.75
CA GLY A 90 14.51 0.81 -4.08
C GLY A 90 13.04 0.76 -4.46
N ALA A 91 12.15 0.40 -3.53
CA ALA A 91 10.70 0.43 -3.76
C ALA A 91 10.19 1.86 -3.99
N VAL A 92 10.71 2.83 -3.24
CA VAL A 92 10.44 4.26 -3.45
C VAL A 92 10.91 4.73 -4.82
N ALA A 93 12.11 4.33 -5.26
CA ALA A 93 12.65 4.69 -6.57
C ALA A 93 11.80 4.16 -7.73
N LEU A 94 11.29 2.93 -7.61
CA LEU A 94 10.36 2.35 -8.58
C LEU A 94 9.02 3.11 -8.59
N ALA A 95 8.45 3.40 -7.43
CA ALA A 95 7.13 4.03 -7.32
C ALA A 95 7.10 5.51 -7.76
N LYS A 96 8.23 6.22 -7.69
CA LYS A 96 8.36 7.58 -8.27
C LYS A 96 8.10 7.60 -9.78
N GLN A 97 8.35 6.51 -10.48
CA GLN A 97 8.15 6.42 -11.94
C GLN A 97 6.67 6.40 -12.33
N THR A 98 5.74 6.15 -11.40
CA THR A 98 4.30 6.12 -11.67
C THR A 98 3.73 7.52 -11.98
N ILE A 99 4.14 8.53 -11.21
CA ILE A 99 3.64 9.91 -11.35
C ILE A 99 4.72 10.89 -11.82
N GLY A 100 6.00 10.46 -11.87
CA GLY A 100 7.12 11.28 -12.34
C GLY A 100 7.45 12.46 -11.43
N THR A 101 7.27 12.30 -10.11
CA THR A 101 7.54 13.35 -9.11
C THR A 101 8.64 12.94 -8.13
N SER A 102 9.04 13.86 -7.26
CA SER A 102 9.98 13.58 -6.17
C SER A 102 9.43 12.62 -5.12
N HIS A 103 8.10 12.46 -5.03
CA HIS A 103 7.44 11.55 -4.10
C HIS A 103 6.94 10.28 -4.82
N PRO A 104 6.98 9.12 -4.15
CA PRO A 104 6.43 7.89 -4.72
C PRO A 104 4.90 7.98 -4.83
N ALA A 105 4.33 7.31 -5.83
CA ALA A 105 2.89 7.07 -5.83
C ALA A 105 2.54 6.04 -4.73
N SER A 106 1.54 6.32 -3.91
CA SER A 106 1.22 5.51 -2.74
C SER A 106 -0.28 5.39 -2.45
N LEU A 107 -0.66 4.26 -1.86
CA LEU A 107 -1.97 4.02 -1.25
C LEU A 107 -1.78 3.93 0.26
N SER A 108 -2.63 4.62 1.02
CA SER A 108 -2.62 4.57 2.48
C SER A 108 -3.30 3.30 2.97
N LEU A 109 -2.80 2.77 4.09
CA LEU A 109 -3.39 1.64 4.78
C LEU A 109 -3.97 2.12 6.12
N ASP A 110 -5.24 1.80 6.35
CA ASP A 110 -5.83 1.88 7.68
C ASP A 110 -5.60 0.54 8.39
N PRO A 111 -5.22 0.54 9.68
CA PRO A 111 -5.16 -0.67 10.48
C PRO A 111 -6.57 -1.25 10.70
N PRO A 112 -6.70 -2.52 11.13
CA PRO A 112 -7.99 -3.19 11.29
C PRO A 112 -9.02 -2.40 12.11
N GLU A 113 -8.59 -1.72 13.16
CA GLU A 113 -9.41 -0.90 14.05
C GLU A 113 -10.04 0.32 13.37
N ASP A 114 -9.41 0.84 12.31
CA ASP A 114 -9.86 1.99 11.52
C ASP A 114 -10.51 1.58 10.18
N ALA A 115 -10.60 0.27 9.91
CA ALA A 115 -11.18 -0.31 8.70
C ALA A 115 -12.42 -1.16 9.02
N PRO A 116 -13.55 -0.54 9.41
CA PRO A 116 -14.76 -1.25 9.80
C PRO A 116 -15.43 -1.96 8.62
N GLY A 117 -16.16 -3.04 8.90
CA GLY A 117 -16.99 -3.75 7.93
C GLY A 117 -16.53 -5.17 7.62
N ALA A 118 -17.12 -5.80 6.60
CA ALA A 118 -16.71 -7.13 6.14
C ALA A 118 -15.58 -7.03 5.10
N VAL A 119 -14.84 -8.12 4.86
CA VAL A 119 -13.87 -8.17 3.74
C VAL A 119 -14.61 -7.88 2.43
N LEU A 120 -13.99 -7.08 1.55
CA LEU A 120 -14.54 -6.54 0.30
C LEU A 120 -15.70 -5.54 0.47
N SER A 121 -15.96 -5.05 1.68
CA SER A 121 -16.89 -3.94 1.88
C SER A 121 -16.17 -2.59 1.84
N ALA A 122 -16.87 -1.58 1.31
CA ALA A 122 -16.39 -0.20 1.34
C ALA A 122 -16.78 0.47 2.67
N TYR A 123 -15.93 1.37 3.15
CA TYR A 123 -16.16 2.16 4.35
C TYR A 123 -15.68 3.60 4.16
N LYS A 124 -16.05 4.48 5.10
CA LYS A 124 -15.46 5.81 5.25
C LYS A 124 -14.90 5.92 6.66
N ASN A 125 -13.68 6.42 6.81
CA ASN A 125 -13.08 6.71 8.11
C ASN A 125 -13.39 8.15 8.57
N ASP A 126 -12.98 8.49 9.79
CA ASP A 126 -13.23 9.79 10.42
C ASP A 126 -12.53 10.96 9.70
N SER A 127 -11.49 10.67 8.93
CA SER A 127 -10.82 11.65 8.05
C SER A 127 -11.57 11.89 6.73
N GLY A 128 -12.71 11.22 6.53
CA GLY A 128 -13.53 11.31 5.31
C GLY A 128 -12.93 10.56 4.11
N HIS A 129 -11.85 9.79 4.31
CA HIS A 129 -11.32 8.91 3.26
C HIS A 129 -12.25 7.70 3.12
N ALA A 130 -12.37 7.20 1.89
CA ALA A 130 -13.06 5.95 1.59
C ALA A 130 -12.07 4.86 1.23
N GLY A 131 -12.22 3.71 1.87
CA GLY A 131 -11.41 2.53 1.65
C GLY A 131 -12.25 1.28 1.41
N VAL A 132 -11.56 0.19 1.08
CA VAL A 132 -12.12 -1.16 1.01
C VAL A 132 -11.34 -2.06 1.95
N VAL A 133 -12.06 -2.89 2.71
CA VAL A 133 -11.43 -3.84 3.63
C VAL A 133 -10.89 -5.05 2.87
N PHE A 134 -9.63 -5.40 3.10
CA PHE A 134 -8.98 -6.57 2.52
C PHE A 134 -8.32 -7.44 3.59
N GLU A 135 -8.06 -8.69 3.21
CA GLU A 135 -7.24 -9.63 3.97
C GLU A 135 -6.23 -10.30 3.03
N VAL A 136 -4.98 -10.40 3.46
CA VAL A 136 -3.93 -11.17 2.78
C VAL A 136 -3.35 -12.22 3.69
N LYS A 137 -3.02 -13.38 3.14
CA LYS A 137 -2.40 -14.47 3.90
C LYS A 137 -0.94 -14.15 4.17
N GLN A 138 -0.48 -14.38 5.39
CA GLN A 138 0.94 -14.37 5.71
C GLN A 138 1.56 -15.73 5.41
N THR A 139 2.83 -15.72 5.02
CA THR A 139 3.68 -16.91 4.93
C THR A 139 4.88 -16.74 5.85
N GLY A 140 5.18 -17.75 6.66
CA GLY A 140 6.22 -17.66 7.71
C GLY A 140 5.78 -18.40 8.98
N LYS A 141 6.44 -18.10 10.12
CA LYS A 141 6.04 -18.64 11.42
C LYS A 141 4.69 -18.05 11.86
N GLY A 142 3.77 -18.90 12.30
CA GLY A 142 2.48 -18.48 12.88
C GLY A 142 1.46 -18.00 11.84
N ALA A 143 1.12 -18.86 10.87
CA ALA A 143 0.17 -18.56 9.79
C ALA A 143 -1.06 -17.78 10.27
N ALA A 144 -1.20 -16.55 9.76
CA ALA A 144 -2.27 -15.62 10.08
C ALA A 144 -2.60 -14.77 8.84
N THR A 145 -3.59 -13.89 8.98
CA THR A 145 -4.02 -12.96 7.93
C THR A 145 -3.74 -11.53 8.36
N ILE A 146 -3.18 -10.71 7.45
CA ILE A 146 -3.14 -9.27 7.63
C ILE A 146 -4.46 -8.72 7.12
N ARG A 147 -5.29 -8.21 8.03
CA ARG A 147 -6.50 -7.45 7.72
C ARG A 147 -6.15 -5.97 7.68
N PHE A 148 -6.74 -5.22 6.75
CA PHE A 148 -6.47 -3.79 6.60
C PHE A 148 -7.54 -3.10 5.75
N GLY A 149 -7.62 -1.79 5.87
CA GLY A 149 -8.33 -0.94 4.92
C GLY A 149 -7.37 -0.38 3.88
N LEU A 150 -7.69 -0.53 2.59
CA LEU A 150 -6.96 0.12 1.52
C LEU A 150 -7.69 1.40 1.09
N ILE A 151 -7.09 2.57 1.32
CA ILE A 151 -7.69 3.84 0.92
C ILE A 151 -7.61 4.00 -0.60
N LEU A 152 -8.79 4.12 -1.23
CA LEU A 152 -8.93 4.30 -2.68
C LEU A 152 -9.47 5.69 -3.06
N VAL A 153 -10.10 6.39 -2.12
CA VAL A 153 -10.50 7.78 -2.27
C VAL A 153 -10.09 8.53 -1.02
N GLY A 154 -9.11 9.40 -1.13
CA GLY A 154 -8.62 10.19 -0.01
C GLY A 154 -7.66 11.25 -0.48
N LEU A 155 -7.36 12.18 0.42
CA LEU A 155 -6.31 13.16 0.23
C LEU A 155 -5.68 13.40 1.59
N ILE A 156 -4.38 13.14 1.71
CA ILE A 156 -3.62 13.66 2.84
C ILE A 156 -2.91 14.92 2.38
N VAL A 157 -3.21 16.03 3.06
CA VAL A 157 -2.72 17.36 2.73
C VAL A 157 -1.50 17.64 3.60
N HIS A 158 -0.37 17.88 2.95
CA HIS A 158 0.88 18.33 3.56
C HIS A 158 1.70 19.12 2.55
#